data_AF-A0A916LWG2-F1
#
_entry.id   AF-A0A916LWG2-F1
#
_cell.length_a   1.000
_cell.length_b   1.000
_cell.length_c   1.000
_cell.angle_alpha   90.00
_cell.angle_beta   90.00
_cell.angle_gamma   90.00
#
_symmetry.space_group_name_H-M   'P 1'
#
loop_
_entity.id
_entity.type
_entity.pdbx_description
1 polymer ?
#
loop_
_entity_poly.entity_id
_entity_poly.type
_entity_poly.pdbx_seq_one_letter_code
_entity_poly.pdbx_strand_id
1 'polypeptide(L)'
;NLYLRFSWKQPAGGAEKMDKDNQVKLAVMFEDNKVERANLSGCWETCHQDARTMPDGKDDKKTKYVKDGNLGSGKFYDLIQWTSKGAKHDGYVADKRVMEGGKALVDAKGEKKGDEWVVTFTRKLAGGEGDIAMAAGKTYNIGFAIHDDHTSGRFHHVSLGYTLGIDAKADITAAKQ
;
A
#
# COMPACT_ATOMS: atom_id res chain seq x y z
N ASN A 1 0.38 17.57 -6.19
CA ASN A 1 0.56 16.10 -6.10
C ASN A 1 1.48 15.78 -4.95
N LEU A 2 1.30 14.62 -4.34
CA LEU A 2 2.25 13.99 -3.44
C LEU A 2 3.15 13.07 -4.27
N TYR A 3 4.46 13.19 -4.08
CA TYR A 3 5.48 12.35 -4.70
C TYR A 3 6.12 11.48 -3.62
N LEU A 4 6.15 10.16 -3.85
CA LEU A 4 6.73 9.21 -2.93
C LEU A 4 7.78 8.40 -3.67
N ARG A 5 9.05 8.53 -3.25
CA ARG A 5 10.16 7.77 -3.81
C ARG A 5 10.64 6.74 -2.78
N PHE A 6 10.61 5.48 -3.17
CA PHE A 6 11.13 4.35 -2.41
C PHE A 6 12.36 3.81 -3.11
N SER A 7 13.39 3.47 -2.34
CA SER A 7 14.58 2.78 -2.83
C SER A 7 15.02 1.70 -1.87
N TRP A 8 15.35 0.53 -2.39
CA TRP A 8 15.86 -0.59 -1.58
C TRP A 8 16.74 -1.49 -2.42
N LYS A 9 17.65 -2.20 -1.73
CA LYS A 9 18.45 -3.25 -2.35
C LYS A 9 17.60 -4.50 -2.53
N GLN A 10 17.66 -5.08 -3.71
CA GLN A 10 17.10 -6.39 -4.01
C GLN A 10 17.68 -7.43 -3.02
N PRO A 11 16.85 -8.05 -2.16
CA PRO A 11 17.30 -9.16 -1.33
C PRO A 11 17.64 -10.37 -2.21
N ALA A 12 18.49 -11.24 -1.68
CA ALA A 12 18.74 -12.54 -2.30
C ALA A 12 17.43 -13.34 -2.39
N GLY A 13 17.18 -13.94 -3.55
CA GLY A 13 16.02 -14.77 -3.83
C GLY A 13 16.41 -16.20 -4.17
N GLY A 14 15.43 -17.00 -4.57
CA GLY A 14 15.62 -18.40 -4.99
C GLY A 14 14.47 -19.33 -4.65
N ALA A 15 13.37 -18.81 -4.10
CA ALA A 15 12.17 -19.58 -3.87
C ALA A 15 11.44 -19.88 -5.20
N GLU A 16 10.50 -20.82 -5.16
CA GLU A 16 9.62 -21.07 -6.30
C GLU A 16 8.78 -19.82 -6.60
N LYS A 17 8.72 -19.45 -7.88
CA LYS A 17 8.03 -18.23 -8.34
C LYS A 17 6.51 -18.41 -8.26
N MET A 18 5.88 -17.73 -7.32
CA MET A 18 4.41 -17.74 -7.16
C MET A 18 3.72 -16.81 -8.16
N ASP A 19 4.35 -15.67 -8.47
CA ASP A 19 3.97 -14.73 -9.51
C ASP A 19 5.07 -14.70 -10.58
N LYS A 20 4.82 -15.38 -11.69
CA LYS A 20 5.79 -15.50 -12.79
C LYS A 20 6.02 -14.17 -13.52
N ASP A 21 5.06 -13.25 -13.43
CA ASP A 21 5.05 -12.00 -14.19
C ASP A 21 5.78 -10.86 -13.46
N ASN A 22 5.72 -10.86 -12.13
CA ASN A 22 6.24 -9.77 -11.32
C ASN A 22 7.27 -10.30 -10.35
N GLN A 23 8.55 -9.96 -10.58
CA GLN A 23 9.61 -10.21 -9.62
C GLN A 23 9.34 -9.45 -8.32
N VAL A 24 8.85 -8.22 -8.46
CA VAL A 24 8.66 -7.29 -7.36
C VAL A 24 7.31 -6.58 -7.49
N LYS A 25 6.67 -6.33 -6.36
CA LYS A 25 5.56 -5.38 -6.23
C LYS A 25 5.77 -4.50 -5.00
N LEU A 26 5.43 -3.23 -5.13
CA LEU A 26 5.39 -2.29 -4.01
C LEU A 26 3.96 -1.77 -3.86
N ALA A 27 3.37 -2.01 -2.69
CA ALA A 27 2.09 -1.45 -2.29
C ALA A 27 2.31 -0.40 -1.19
N VAL A 28 1.55 0.70 -1.26
CA VAL A 28 1.51 1.76 -0.24
C VAL A 28 0.07 1.93 0.19
N MET A 29 -0.14 2.03 1.50
CA MET A 29 -1.46 2.23 2.09
C MET A 29 -1.47 3.49 2.94
N PHE A 30 -2.55 4.27 2.84
CA PHE A 30 -2.79 5.47 3.64
C PHE A 30 -4.05 5.31 4.48
N GLU A 31 -4.11 5.95 5.64
CA GLU A 31 -5.26 5.88 6.55
C GLU A 31 -5.43 7.21 7.35
N ASP A 32 -6.67 7.66 7.55
CA ASP A 32 -7.04 8.99 8.09
C ASP A 32 -7.33 8.97 9.62
N ASN A 33 -6.57 8.17 10.38
CA ASN A 33 -6.68 8.03 11.85
C ASN A 33 -8.06 7.57 12.37
N LYS A 34 -8.80 6.81 11.55
CA LYS A 34 -10.13 6.25 11.83
C LYS A 34 -10.10 4.73 12.03
N VAL A 35 -9.10 4.05 11.50
CA VAL A 35 -8.88 2.63 11.73
C VAL A 35 -8.09 2.46 13.03
N GLU A 36 -8.65 1.65 13.93
CA GLU A 36 -8.03 1.36 15.22
C GLU A 36 -6.64 0.76 14.99
N ARG A 37 -5.63 1.25 15.74
CA ARG A 37 -4.24 0.78 15.69
C ARG A 37 -3.52 0.95 14.33
N ALA A 38 -4.09 1.68 13.37
CA ALA A 38 -3.41 1.93 12.10
C ALA A 38 -2.02 2.56 12.26
N ASN A 39 -1.87 3.42 13.27
CA ASN A 39 -0.62 4.06 13.67
C ASN A 39 0.44 3.09 14.25
N LEU A 40 0.06 1.87 14.63
CA LEU A 40 0.98 0.85 15.16
C LEU A 40 1.19 -0.28 14.15
N SER A 41 0.09 -0.80 13.61
CA SER A 41 0.06 -1.99 12.76
C SER A 41 0.39 -1.69 11.29
N GLY A 42 0.26 -0.44 10.83
CA GLY A 42 0.46 -0.09 9.42
C GLY A 42 -0.39 -0.97 8.48
N CYS A 43 0.23 -1.48 7.42
CA CYS A 43 -0.43 -2.39 6.47
C CYS A 43 -0.91 -3.72 7.10
N TRP A 44 -0.32 -4.13 8.23
CA TRP A 44 -0.63 -5.40 8.88
C TRP A 44 -2.07 -5.46 9.41
N GLU A 45 -2.67 -4.31 9.72
CA GLU A 45 -4.05 -4.22 10.21
C GLU A 45 -5.08 -4.83 9.23
N THR A 46 -4.72 -4.91 7.95
CA THR A 46 -5.58 -5.47 6.89
C THR A 46 -5.29 -6.94 6.59
N CYS A 47 -4.28 -7.52 7.25
CA CYS A 47 -3.85 -8.90 7.04
C CYS A 47 -4.53 -9.83 8.04
N HIS A 48 -5.22 -10.87 7.55
CA HIS A 48 -5.91 -11.85 8.38
C HIS A 48 -5.56 -13.26 7.93
N GLN A 49 -5.44 -14.20 8.87
CA GLN A 49 -5.06 -15.61 8.57
C GLN A 49 -6.08 -16.33 7.69
N ASP A 50 -7.31 -15.84 7.64
CA ASP A 50 -8.42 -16.41 6.89
C ASP A 50 -8.62 -15.79 5.49
N ALA A 51 -7.74 -14.87 5.07
CA ALA A 51 -7.75 -14.38 3.69
C ALA A 51 -7.40 -15.52 2.72
N ARG A 52 -7.97 -15.52 1.51
CA ARG A 52 -7.85 -16.60 0.51
C ARG A 52 -6.43 -17.05 0.15
N THR A 53 -5.43 -16.19 0.38
CA THR A 53 -4.02 -16.49 0.10
C THR A 53 -3.25 -16.94 1.33
N MET A 54 -3.89 -17.10 2.48
CA MET A 54 -3.28 -17.43 3.78
C MET A 54 -3.57 -18.88 4.17
N PRO A 55 -2.79 -19.48 5.11
CA PRO A 55 -2.91 -20.88 5.48
C PRO A 55 -4.33 -21.34 5.85
N ASP A 56 -5.10 -20.48 6.53
CA ASP A 56 -6.43 -20.82 7.03
C ASP A 56 -7.55 -20.31 6.10
N GLY A 57 -7.20 -19.81 4.91
CA GLY A 57 -8.13 -19.32 3.91
C GLY A 57 -9.01 -20.44 3.36
N LYS A 58 -10.30 -20.41 3.70
CA LYS A 58 -11.31 -21.38 3.21
C LYS A 58 -12.30 -20.80 2.20
N ASP A 59 -12.38 -19.47 2.14
CA ASP A 59 -13.21 -18.74 1.19
C ASP A 59 -12.31 -18.01 0.19
N ASP A 60 -12.34 -18.47 -1.04
CA ASP A 60 -11.58 -17.97 -2.18
C ASP A 60 -12.01 -16.55 -2.61
N LYS A 61 -13.14 -16.04 -2.08
CA LYS A 61 -13.56 -14.64 -2.25
C LYS A 61 -13.08 -13.74 -1.12
N LYS A 62 -12.66 -14.29 0.02
CA LYS A 62 -12.23 -13.51 1.18
C LYS A 62 -10.88 -12.85 0.92
N THR A 63 -10.88 -11.52 0.86
CA THR A 63 -9.68 -10.70 0.69
C THR A 63 -9.29 -10.02 2.00
N LYS A 64 -8.21 -9.23 1.97
CA LYS A 64 -7.86 -8.33 3.06
C LYS A 64 -9.07 -7.44 3.43
N TYR A 65 -9.24 -7.16 4.71
CA TYR A 65 -10.33 -6.33 5.23
C TYR A 65 -9.90 -5.61 6.52
N VAL A 66 -10.65 -4.58 6.88
CA VAL A 66 -10.56 -3.86 8.15
C VAL A 66 -11.77 -4.23 8.98
N LYS A 67 -11.58 -4.50 10.27
CA LYS A 67 -12.69 -4.74 11.19
C LYS A 67 -13.60 -3.50 11.24
N ASP A 68 -14.89 -3.70 10.98
CA ASP A 68 -15.90 -2.64 10.81
C ASP A 68 -15.53 -1.62 9.71
N GLY A 69 -14.73 -2.03 8.73
CA GLY A 69 -14.31 -1.18 7.61
C GLY A 69 -15.50 -0.69 6.81
N ASN A 70 -15.53 0.61 6.52
CA ASN A 70 -16.65 1.26 5.83
C ASN A 70 -16.16 2.52 5.11
N LEU A 71 -16.39 2.58 3.80
CA LEU A 71 -16.03 3.75 2.98
C LEU A 71 -16.80 5.01 3.39
N GLY A 72 -18.11 4.90 3.62
CA GLY A 72 -18.98 6.04 3.93
C GLY A 72 -18.63 6.74 5.24
N SER A 73 -18.14 6.01 6.25
CA SER A 73 -17.63 6.61 7.49
C SER A 73 -16.16 7.04 7.41
N GLY A 74 -15.44 6.65 6.36
CA GLY A 74 -14.02 6.88 6.17
C GLY A 74 -13.11 5.91 6.92
N LYS A 75 -13.64 4.80 7.45
CA LYS A 75 -12.85 3.75 8.12
C LYS A 75 -12.34 2.75 7.08
N PHE A 76 -11.29 3.14 6.35
CA PHE A 76 -10.67 2.33 5.31
C PHE A 76 -9.20 2.71 5.11
N TYR A 77 -8.44 1.85 4.42
CA TYR A 77 -7.14 2.20 3.88
C TYR A 77 -7.25 2.51 2.39
N ASP A 78 -6.75 3.66 1.95
CA ASP A 78 -6.42 3.95 0.54
C ASP A 78 -5.21 3.10 0.14
N LEU A 79 -5.22 2.48 -1.04
CA LEU A 79 -4.20 1.55 -1.52
C LEU A 79 -3.76 1.89 -2.94
N ILE A 80 -2.47 2.19 -3.10
CA ILE A 80 -1.80 2.25 -4.40
C ILE A 80 -0.77 1.14 -4.54
N GLN A 81 -0.59 0.60 -5.74
CA GLN A 81 0.42 -0.43 -6.00
C GLN A 81 1.09 -0.26 -7.36
N TRP A 82 2.37 -0.57 -7.40
CA TRP A 82 3.16 -0.77 -8.60
C TRP A 82 3.66 -2.21 -8.69
N THR A 83 3.72 -2.77 -9.90
CA THR A 83 4.32 -4.08 -10.18
C THR A 83 5.48 -3.96 -11.16
N SER A 84 6.46 -4.88 -11.08
CA SER A 84 7.65 -4.84 -11.93
C SER A 84 7.38 -5.03 -13.41
N LYS A 85 6.21 -5.58 -13.80
CA LYS A 85 5.76 -5.65 -15.19
C LYS A 85 5.13 -4.34 -15.69
N GLY A 86 4.99 -3.34 -14.82
CA GLY A 86 4.52 -1.99 -15.13
C GLY A 86 3.04 -1.74 -14.83
N ALA A 87 2.34 -2.69 -14.20
CA ALA A 87 0.95 -2.47 -13.79
C ALA A 87 0.88 -1.49 -12.60
N LYS A 88 -0.25 -0.78 -12.52
CA LYS A 88 -0.54 0.23 -11.52
C LYS A 88 -1.95 -0.02 -11.03
N HIS A 89 -2.15 0.06 -9.72
CA HIS A 89 -3.44 -0.17 -9.09
C HIS A 89 -3.75 0.96 -8.13
N ASP A 90 -5.01 1.36 -8.08
CA ASP A 90 -5.52 2.43 -7.22
C ASP A 90 -6.90 2.03 -6.69
N GLY A 91 -6.98 1.79 -5.38
CA GLY A 91 -8.15 1.24 -4.73
C GLY A 91 -8.08 1.39 -3.22
N TYR A 92 -8.70 0.45 -2.49
CA TYR A 92 -8.83 0.57 -1.04
C TYR A 92 -9.03 -0.79 -0.34
N VAL A 93 -8.93 -0.76 0.99
CA VAL A 93 -9.32 -1.86 1.87
C VAL A 93 -10.31 -1.35 2.92
N ALA A 94 -11.55 -1.81 2.85
CA ALA A 94 -12.60 -1.59 3.85
C ALA A 94 -13.11 -2.95 4.36
N ASP A 95 -14.39 -3.28 4.18
CA ASP A 95 -14.95 -4.62 4.41
C ASP A 95 -14.33 -5.70 3.48
N LYS A 96 -13.74 -5.26 2.37
CA LYS A 96 -12.96 -6.07 1.43
C LYS A 96 -11.89 -5.21 0.77
N ARG A 97 -10.97 -5.87 0.06
CA ARG A 97 -10.01 -5.21 -0.82
C ARG A 97 -10.58 -5.00 -2.21
N VAL A 98 -10.48 -3.77 -2.68
CA VAL A 98 -10.74 -3.34 -4.06
C VAL A 98 -9.45 -2.79 -4.63
N MET A 99 -9.04 -3.24 -5.82
CA MET A 99 -7.74 -2.86 -6.41
C MET A 99 -7.84 -1.74 -7.45
N GLU A 100 -9.06 -1.39 -7.88
CA GLU A 100 -9.31 -0.48 -9.00
C GLU A 100 -10.44 0.49 -8.66
N GLY A 101 -10.47 1.63 -9.37
CA GLY A 101 -11.53 2.63 -9.28
C GLY A 101 -11.14 3.91 -8.56
N GLY A 102 -10.01 3.91 -7.84
CA GLY A 102 -9.37 5.12 -7.34
C GLY A 102 -8.94 6.05 -8.48
N LYS A 103 -8.84 7.34 -8.18
CA LYS A 103 -8.45 8.38 -9.17
C LYS A 103 -7.36 9.30 -8.63
N ALA A 104 -6.80 8.99 -7.47
CA ALA A 104 -5.70 9.76 -6.90
C ALA A 104 -4.38 9.41 -7.60
N LEU A 105 -4.13 8.15 -7.93
CA LEU A 105 -2.90 7.71 -8.58
C LEU A 105 -2.78 8.29 -9.98
N VAL A 106 -1.78 9.13 -10.20
CA VAL A 106 -1.46 9.72 -11.51
C VAL A 106 -0.46 8.84 -12.24
N ASP A 107 0.58 8.38 -11.53
CA ASP A 107 1.64 7.58 -12.11
C ASP A 107 2.36 6.74 -11.05
N ALA A 108 2.92 5.60 -11.46
CA ALA A 108 3.83 4.80 -10.68
C ALA A 108 4.87 4.18 -11.61
N LYS A 109 6.13 4.53 -11.39
CA LYS A 109 7.26 4.10 -12.22
C LYS A 109 8.31 3.45 -11.34
N GLY A 110 8.76 2.27 -11.75
CA GLY A 110 9.84 1.57 -11.09
C GLY A 110 10.92 1.16 -12.07
N GLU A 111 12.17 1.22 -11.61
CA GLU A 111 13.34 0.80 -12.36
C GLU A 111 14.33 0.10 -11.42
N LYS A 112 15.12 -0.80 -11.99
CA LYS A 112 16.23 -1.45 -11.29
C LYS A 112 17.55 -0.89 -11.80
N LYS A 113 18.36 -0.32 -10.92
CA LYS A 113 19.70 0.20 -11.18
C LYS A 113 20.72 -0.64 -10.44
N GLY A 114 21.35 -1.58 -11.15
CA GLY A 114 22.22 -2.57 -10.51
C GLY A 114 21.42 -3.48 -9.57
N ASP A 115 21.75 -3.47 -8.28
CA ASP A 115 21.04 -4.19 -7.23
C ASP A 115 19.96 -3.36 -6.52
N GLU A 116 19.77 -2.08 -6.87
CA GLU A 116 18.78 -1.20 -6.24
C GLU A 116 17.51 -1.08 -7.08
N TRP A 117 16.35 -1.26 -6.46
CA TRP A 117 15.06 -0.83 -7.01
C TRP A 117 14.78 0.61 -6.60
N VAL A 118 14.26 1.40 -7.53
CA VAL A 118 13.73 2.73 -7.27
C VAL A 118 12.32 2.80 -7.83
N VAL A 119 11.34 3.11 -6.97
CA VAL A 119 9.94 3.28 -7.37
C VAL A 119 9.45 4.65 -6.95
N THR A 120 8.86 5.38 -7.89
CA THR A 120 8.24 6.69 -7.64
C THR A 120 6.76 6.62 -7.93
N PHE A 121 5.95 6.96 -6.93
CA PHE A 121 4.51 7.22 -7.08
C PHE A 121 4.26 8.71 -7.18
N THR A 122 3.33 9.08 -8.05
CA THR A 122 2.72 10.41 -8.11
C THR A 122 1.24 10.24 -7.86
N ARG A 123 0.71 10.80 -6.76
CA ARG A 123 -0.74 10.85 -6.51
C ARG A 123 -1.23 12.27 -6.30
N LYS A 124 -2.46 12.56 -6.70
CA LYS A 124 -3.17 13.77 -6.28
C LYS A 124 -3.38 13.72 -4.77
N LEU A 125 -3.61 14.88 -4.15
CA LEU A 125 -3.97 14.91 -2.73
C LEU A 125 -5.38 14.37 -2.48
N ALA A 126 -6.26 14.36 -3.48
CA ALA A 126 -7.58 13.75 -3.42
C ALA A 126 -7.93 13.10 -4.77
N GLY A 127 -8.70 12.00 -4.75
CA GLY A 127 -9.11 11.26 -5.95
C GLY A 127 -10.60 10.86 -5.97
N GLY A 128 -11.29 10.84 -4.83
CA GLY A 128 -12.71 10.53 -4.74
C GLY A 128 -12.98 9.34 -3.82
N GLU A 129 -13.95 8.50 -4.19
CA GLU A 129 -14.27 7.29 -3.42
C GLU A 129 -13.09 6.33 -3.39
N GLY A 130 -12.75 5.83 -2.20
CA GLY A 130 -11.59 4.95 -2.00
C GLY A 130 -10.24 5.66 -1.87
N ASP A 131 -10.17 6.97 -2.15
CA ASP A 131 -8.96 7.78 -2.02
C ASP A 131 -9.04 8.70 -0.80
N ILE A 132 -7.99 8.71 0.03
CA ILE A 132 -7.94 9.64 1.17
C ILE A 132 -7.62 11.04 0.66
N ALA A 133 -8.53 11.97 0.96
CA ALA A 133 -8.34 13.39 0.72
C ALA A 133 -7.38 14.00 1.75
N MET A 134 -6.16 14.29 1.31
CA MET A 134 -5.09 14.84 2.13
C MET A 134 -5.09 16.38 2.10
N ALA A 135 -5.31 16.98 3.26
CA ALA A 135 -5.19 18.41 3.50
C ALA A 135 -3.85 18.80 4.15
N ALA A 136 -3.39 20.02 3.88
CA ALA A 136 -2.26 20.65 4.57
C ALA A 136 -2.54 20.85 6.06
N GLY A 137 -1.49 20.80 6.89
CA GLY A 137 -1.56 20.88 8.34
C GLY A 137 -2.05 19.60 9.03
N LYS A 138 -2.17 18.48 8.30
CA LYS A 138 -2.66 17.20 8.83
C LYS A 138 -1.65 16.07 8.70
N THR A 139 -1.82 15.05 9.52
CA THR A 139 -1.08 13.79 9.48
C THR A 139 -1.99 12.62 9.13
N TYR A 140 -1.43 11.63 8.45
CA TYR A 140 -2.09 10.39 8.02
C TYR A 140 -1.20 9.22 8.41
N ASN A 141 -1.78 8.04 8.60
CA ASN A 141 -0.96 6.83 8.73
C ASN A 141 -0.52 6.38 7.33
N ILE A 142 0.73 5.97 7.21
CA ILE A 142 1.30 5.40 5.99
C ILE A 142 1.95 4.05 6.31
N GLY A 143 1.66 3.06 5.48
CA GLY A 143 2.33 1.77 5.50
C GLY A 143 2.72 1.34 4.10
N PHE A 144 3.70 0.46 3.99
CA PHE A 144 4.12 -0.09 2.70
C PHE A 144 4.46 -1.58 2.81
N ALA A 145 4.31 -2.28 1.69
CA ALA A 145 4.59 -3.70 1.58
C ALA A 145 5.34 -4.02 0.29
N ILE A 146 6.44 -4.76 0.42
CA ILE A 146 7.27 -5.22 -0.70
C ILE A 146 7.10 -6.72 -0.85
N HIS A 147 6.46 -7.13 -1.95
CA HIS A 147 6.42 -8.52 -2.39
C HIS A 147 7.63 -8.71 -3.29
N ASP A 148 8.64 -9.40 -2.80
CA ASP A 148 9.88 -9.68 -3.53
C ASP A 148 9.98 -11.16 -3.90
N ASP A 149 10.98 -11.52 -4.70
CA ASP A 149 11.26 -12.89 -5.16
C ASP A 149 10.03 -13.60 -5.73
N HIS A 150 9.28 -12.89 -6.59
CA HIS A 150 8.09 -13.43 -7.24
C HIS A 150 6.99 -13.89 -6.29
N THR A 151 6.90 -13.31 -5.09
CA THR A 151 5.84 -13.63 -4.13
C THR A 151 4.49 -13.05 -4.57
N SER A 152 3.41 -13.81 -4.35
CA SER A 152 2.07 -13.42 -4.80
C SER A 152 1.27 -12.73 -3.69
N GLY A 153 1.03 -13.43 -2.57
CA GLY A 153 0.26 -12.94 -1.43
C GLY A 153 0.91 -13.19 -0.07
N ARG A 154 1.66 -14.29 0.08
CA ARG A 154 2.44 -14.60 1.29
C ARG A 154 3.90 -14.24 1.09
N PHE A 155 4.64 -14.13 2.20
CA PHE A 155 6.08 -13.87 2.22
C PHE A 155 6.43 -12.50 1.63
N HIS A 156 6.11 -11.45 2.35
CA HIS A 156 6.44 -10.09 1.94
C HIS A 156 6.89 -9.28 3.16
N HIS A 157 7.69 -8.25 2.90
CA HIS A 157 8.11 -7.31 3.92
C HIS A 157 7.02 -6.27 4.10
N VAL A 158 6.69 -5.95 5.34
CA VAL A 158 5.73 -4.90 5.68
C VAL A 158 6.39 -3.89 6.59
N SER A 159 6.05 -2.62 6.43
CA SER A 159 6.30 -1.63 7.46
C SER A 159 5.32 -1.83 8.61
N LEU A 160 5.77 -1.47 9.81
CA LEU A 160 4.87 -1.12 10.91
C LEU A 160 4.40 0.33 10.72
N GLY A 161 3.55 0.81 11.63
CA GLY A 161 2.92 2.13 11.50
C GLY A 161 3.95 3.28 11.45
N TYR A 162 3.85 4.09 10.41
CA TYR A 162 4.50 5.40 10.29
C TYR A 162 3.43 6.47 10.08
N THR A 163 3.77 7.70 10.43
CA THR A 163 2.94 8.87 10.12
C THR A 163 3.51 9.68 8.95
N LEU A 164 2.63 10.11 8.04
CA LEU A 164 2.89 11.03 6.94
C LEU A 164 2.27 12.40 7.25
N GLY A 165 3.08 13.45 7.29
CA GLY A 165 2.62 14.82 7.47
C GLY A 165 2.58 15.58 6.15
N ILE A 166 1.45 16.26 5.88
CA ILE A 166 1.31 17.20 4.77
C ILE A 166 1.37 18.61 5.36
N ASP A 167 2.45 19.35 5.14
CA ASP A 167 2.73 20.62 5.84
C ASP A 167 2.61 20.51 7.38
N ALA A 168 2.91 19.32 7.93
CA ALA A 168 2.81 18.99 9.34
C ALA A 168 3.96 18.07 9.76
N LYS A 169 4.41 18.17 11.00
CA LYS A 169 5.47 17.30 11.55
C LYS A 169 4.93 15.89 11.75
N ALA A 170 5.66 14.90 11.23
CA ALA A 170 5.38 13.47 11.35
C ALA A 170 6.68 12.67 11.19
N ASP A 171 6.63 11.34 11.29
CA ASP A 171 7.79 10.46 11.04
C ASP A 171 8.35 10.70 9.63
N ILE A 172 7.45 10.84 8.66
CA ILE A 172 7.74 11.23 7.28
C ILE A 172 7.01 12.54 7.01
N THR A 173 7.75 13.62 6.73
CA THR A 173 7.16 14.92 6.42
C THR A 173 7.33 15.23 4.94
N ALA A 174 6.23 15.48 4.23
CA ALA A 174 6.27 15.90 2.84
C ALA A 174 6.86 17.32 2.72
N ALA A 175 7.89 17.47 1.90
CA ALA A 175 8.46 18.77 1.56
C ALA A 175 7.78 19.34 0.30
N LYS A 176 7.60 20.66 0.27
CA LYS A 176 7.24 21.37 -0.97
C LYS A 176 8.44 21.35 -1.91
N GLN A 177 8.22 20.96 -3.16
CA GLN A 177 9.18 21.08 -4.25
C GLN A 177 8.85 22.28 -5.11
#